data_AF-A0A6G6GQL6-F1
#
_entry.id   AF-A0A6G6GQL6-F1
#
_cell.length_a   1.000
_cell.length_b   1.000
_cell.length_c   1.000
_cell.angle_alpha   90.00
_cell.angle_beta   90.00
_cell.angle_gamma   90.00
#
_symmetry.space_group_name_H-M   'P 1'
#
loop_
_entity.id
_entity.type
_entity.pdbx_description
1 polymer ?
#
loop_
_entity_poly.entity_id
_entity_poly.type
_entity_poly.pdbx_seq_one_letter_code
_entity_poly.pdbx_strand_id
1 'polypeptide(L)'
;MNGDEEGVDCGGSCEPCAVILDFSGTYVQEDVMGRPGINTVFGGSDEVKNNFNTTIVSDRSSFQPIFQTNLEAYFDVYAVALGLDPADVNYETNILGLDAPTFTTVLAQFDALQVAPNAQTTYFDPATGVALTGRTLSDDVIDISLILIFGGGDLANLNFDGVPMGEPLLISDGVDAGDRDFSLSFPYMSTVNQ
;
A
#
# COMPACT_ATOMS: atom_id res chain seq x y z
N MET A 1 27.67 28.63 18.35
CA MET A 1 28.26 27.73 19.37
C MET A 1 27.29 27.76 20.54
N ASN A 2 26.75 26.61 20.98
CA ASN A 2 25.69 26.56 22.00
C ASN A 2 26.20 26.80 23.44
N GLY A 3 27.32 27.50 23.62
CA GLY A 3 27.94 27.70 24.93
C GLY A 3 28.15 26.37 25.67
N ASP A 4 27.63 26.30 26.89
CA ASP A 4 27.78 25.19 27.83
C ASP A 4 26.51 24.31 27.90
N GLU A 5 25.55 24.50 26.99
CA GLU A 5 24.27 23.81 27.01
C GLU A 5 24.34 22.47 26.26
N GLU A 6 23.67 21.43 26.78
CA GLU A 6 23.60 20.11 26.11
C GLU A 6 22.25 19.91 25.36
N GLY A 7 21.43 20.98 25.24
CA GLY A 7 20.05 20.94 24.74
C GLY A 7 19.67 22.01 23.70
N VAL A 8 18.38 22.37 23.65
CA VAL A 8 17.80 23.32 22.67
C VAL A 8 18.15 24.78 23.05
N ASP A 9 18.85 25.48 22.15
CA ASP A 9 19.38 26.85 22.35
C ASP A 9 18.25 27.89 22.56
N CYS A 10 18.17 28.43 23.77
CA CYS A 10 17.17 29.43 24.17
C CYS A 10 17.74 30.83 24.41
N GLY A 11 18.99 31.11 24.01
CA GLY A 11 19.51 32.48 24.00
C GLY A 11 19.93 33.07 25.36
N GLY A 12 20.56 32.31 26.26
CA GLY A 12 21.25 32.85 27.44
C GLY A 12 21.21 31.99 28.70
N SER A 13 21.72 32.52 29.83
CA SER A 13 21.93 31.84 31.12
C SER A 13 20.67 31.55 31.94
N CYS A 14 19.53 31.32 31.31
CA CYS A 14 18.26 31.04 31.99
C CYS A 14 18.09 29.53 32.19
N GLU A 15 17.36 29.14 33.25
CA GLU A 15 16.95 27.73 33.41
C GLU A 15 16.28 27.22 32.13
N PRO A 16 16.52 25.94 31.74
CA PRO A 16 15.94 25.38 30.54
C PRO A 16 14.42 25.56 30.60
N CYS A 17 13.86 26.25 29.62
CA CYS A 17 12.42 26.32 29.43
C CYS A 17 11.93 24.89 29.18
N ALA A 18 11.59 24.17 30.25
CA ALA A 18 10.80 22.97 30.16
C ALA A 18 9.42 23.41 29.66
N VAL A 19 9.30 23.59 28.35
CA VAL A 19 8.02 23.76 27.69
C VAL A 19 7.33 22.41 27.85
N ILE A 20 6.59 22.27 28.95
CA ILE A 20 5.67 21.14 29.11
C ILE A 20 4.70 21.31 27.95
N LEU A 21 4.84 20.45 26.94
CA LEU A 21 3.91 20.41 25.82
C LEU A 21 2.55 20.05 26.40
N ASP A 22 1.66 21.04 26.47
CA ASP A 22 0.30 20.86 26.93
C ASP A 22 -0.54 20.26 25.80
N PHE A 23 -0.82 18.96 25.90
CA PHE A 23 -1.70 18.23 25.00
C PHE A 23 -3.15 18.22 25.51
N SER A 24 -3.54 19.15 26.38
CA SER A 24 -4.94 19.29 26.78
C SER A 24 -5.76 19.85 25.62
N GLY A 25 -6.88 19.19 25.32
CA GLY A 25 -7.73 19.56 24.20
C GLY A 25 -8.79 18.50 23.91
N THR A 26 -9.78 18.86 23.09
CA THR A 26 -10.70 17.90 22.48
C THR A 26 -10.15 17.57 21.10
N TYR A 27 -9.62 16.36 20.94
CA TYR A 27 -9.19 15.84 19.65
C TYR A 27 -10.37 15.13 19.00
N VAL A 28 -10.64 15.47 17.74
CA VAL A 28 -11.60 14.76 16.89
C VAL A 28 -10.81 14.24 15.70
N GLN A 29 -11.04 12.97 15.35
CA GLN A 29 -10.49 12.41 14.13
C GLN A 29 -11.27 13.00 12.96
N GLU A 30 -10.58 13.74 12.07
CA GLU A 30 -11.17 14.32 10.86
C GLU A 30 -11.39 13.25 9.79
N ASP A 31 -10.32 12.55 9.42
CA ASP A 31 -10.34 11.54 8.37
C ASP A 31 -9.23 10.51 8.63
N VAL A 32 -9.53 9.23 8.43
CA VAL A 32 -8.53 8.17 8.50
C VAL A 32 -7.77 8.06 7.18
N MET A 33 -8.32 8.60 6.09
CA MET A 33 -7.90 8.51 4.68
C MET A 33 -7.29 7.14 4.37
N GLY A 34 -8.11 6.23 3.86
CA GLY A 34 -7.61 4.94 3.37
C GLY A 34 -6.46 5.11 2.38
N ARG A 35 -5.59 4.10 2.24
CA ARG A 35 -4.53 4.15 1.23
C ARG A 35 -5.17 4.45 -0.14
N PRO A 36 -4.74 5.51 -0.87
CA PRO A 36 -5.39 5.93 -2.10
C PRO A 36 -5.58 4.80 -3.11
N GLY A 37 -4.61 3.90 -3.23
CA GLY A 37 -4.71 2.73 -4.11
C GLY A 37 -5.85 1.78 -3.74
N ILE A 38 -6.06 1.50 -2.45
CA ILE A 38 -7.09 0.55 -2.00
C ILE A 38 -8.48 1.12 -2.20
N ASN A 39 -8.72 2.34 -1.71
CA ASN A 39 -10.06 2.91 -1.77
C ASN A 39 -10.46 3.26 -3.23
N THR A 40 -9.50 3.64 -4.07
CA THR A 40 -9.75 3.91 -5.49
C THR A 40 -10.11 2.64 -6.26
N VAL A 41 -9.39 1.56 -6.01
CA VAL A 41 -9.59 0.27 -6.69
C VAL A 41 -10.84 -0.42 -6.12
N PHE A 42 -10.88 -0.71 -4.82
CA PHE A 42 -11.92 -1.58 -4.25
C PHE A 42 -13.17 -0.85 -3.75
N GLY A 43 -13.15 0.49 -3.65
CA GLY A 43 -14.32 1.25 -3.17
C GLY A 43 -15.47 1.29 -4.16
N GLY A 44 -15.23 1.15 -5.46
CA GLY A 44 -16.27 1.21 -6.48
C GLY A 44 -16.91 2.61 -6.59
N SER A 45 -18.00 2.86 -5.85
CA SER A 45 -18.75 4.12 -5.88
C SER A 45 -18.14 5.21 -4.98
N ASP A 46 -18.42 6.47 -5.30
CA ASP A 46 -17.96 7.62 -4.49
C ASP A 46 -18.52 7.58 -3.06
N GLU A 47 -19.74 7.06 -2.88
CA GLU A 47 -20.35 6.90 -1.55
C GLU A 47 -19.55 5.94 -0.67
N VAL A 48 -19.22 4.75 -1.19
CA VAL A 48 -18.41 3.76 -0.44
C VAL A 48 -17.03 4.34 -0.13
N LYS A 49 -16.43 5.06 -1.09
CA LYS A 49 -15.12 5.70 -0.91
C LYS A 49 -15.13 6.72 0.24
N ASN A 50 -16.13 7.60 0.26
CA ASN A 50 -16.30 8.60 1.31
C ASN A 50 -16.58 7.96 2.67
N ASN A 51 -17.43 6.93 2.70
CA ASN A 51 -17.73 6.18 3.92
C ASN A 51 -16.48 5.47 4.45
N PHE A 52 -15.65 4.88 3.58
CA PHE A 52 -14.42 4.21 4.00
C PHE A 52 -13.43 5.18 4.68
N ASN A 53 -13.27 6.37 4.10
CA ASN A 53 -12.38 7.41 4.64
C ASN A 53 -12.81 7.89 6.03
N THR A 54 -14.11 8.02 6.27
CA THR A 54 -14.65 8.47 7.56
C THR A 54 -14.86 7.35 8.60
N THR A 55 -14.81 6.09 8.19
CA THR A 55 -15.00 4.95 9.12
C THR A 55 -13.70 4.59 9.82
N ILE A 56 -13.74 4.50 11.15
CA ILE A 56 -12.60 4.06 11.96
C ILE A 56 -12.16 2.65 11.55
N VAL A 57 -10.86 2.39 11.58
CA VAL A 57 -10.27 1.12 11.11
C VAL A 57 -10.91 -0.10 11.76
N SER A 58 -11.23 -0.02 13.06
CA SER A 58 -11.86 -1.10 13.82
C SER A 58 -13.32 -1.40 13.46
N ASP A 59 -13.96 -0.59 12.63
CA ASP A 59 -15.37 -0.72 12.23
C ASP A 59 -15.56 -0.89 10.71
N ARG A 60 -14.51 -1.35 10.01
CA ARG A 60 -14.51 -1.50 8.54
C ARG A 60 -14.91 -2.89 8.04
N SER A 61 -15.44 -3.76 8.89
CA SER A 61 -15.81 -5.13 8.48
C SER A 61 -16.86 -5.17 7.37
N SER A 62 -17.72 -4.16 7.27
CA SER A 62 -18.77 -4.04 6.25
C SER A 62 -18.23 -3.80 4.83
N PHE A 63 -16.98 -3.35 4.69
CA PHE A 63 -16.36 -3.09 3.38
C PHE A 63 -15.76 -4.34 2.74
N GLN A 64 -15.41 -5.35 3.53
CA GLN A 64 -14.85 -6.61 3.03
C GLN A 64 -15.69 -7.25 1.90
N PRO A 65 -17.03 -7.44 2.03
CA PRO A 65 -17.82 -8.04 0.95
C PRO A 65 -17.88 -7.17 -0.30
N ILE A 66 -17.84 -5.84 -0.15
CA ILE A 66 -17.79 -4.90 -1.27
C ILE A 66 -16.46 -5.05 -2.02
N PHE A 67 -15.35 -5.09 -1.28
CA PHE A 67 -14.02 -5.26 -1.84
C PHE A 67 -13.88 -6.60 -2.56
N GLN A 68 -14.43 -7.67 -1.98
CA GLN A 68 -14.44 -8.98 -2.62
C GLN A 68 -15.29 -8.99 -3.89
N THR A 69 -16.47 -8.37 -3.88
CA THR A 69 -17.31 -8.28 -5.09
C THR A 69 -16.59 -7.52 -6.20
N ASN A 70 -15.91 -6.42 -5.87
CA ASN A 70 -15.15 -5.66 -6.86
C ASN A 70 -13.91 -6.40 -7.36
N LEU A 71 -13.24 -7.16 -6.48
CA LEU A 71 -12.13 -8.03 -6.84
C LEU A 71 -12.57 -9.07 -7.89
N GLU A 72 -13.62 -9.83 -7.62
CA GLU A 72 -14.15 -10.83 -8.56
C GLU A 72 -14.66 -10.18 -9.86
N ALA A 73 -15.29 -9.00 -9.78
CA ALA A 73 -15.76 -8.28 -10.95
C ALA A 73 -14.61 -7.89 -11.91
N TYR A 74 -13.38 -7.67 -11.42
CA TYR A 74 -12.23 -7.46 -12.30
C TYR A 74 -11.85 -8.71 -13.08
N PHE A 75 -11.92 -9.88 -12.44
CA PHE A 75 -11.70 -11.16 -13.11
C PHE A 75 -12.81 -11.46 -14.13
N ASP A 76 -14.06 -11.14 -13.82
CA ASP A 76 -15.17 -11.27 -14.76
C ASP A 76 -14.97 -10.40 -16.02
N VAL A 77 -14.61 -9.12 -15.83
CA VAL A 77 -14.35 -8.20 -16.94
C VAL A 77 -13.20 -8.72 -17.81
N TYR A 78 -12.15 -9.24 -17.17
CA TYR A 78 -11.03 -9.85 -17.87
C TYR A 78 -11.45 -11.09 -18.66
N ALA A 79 -12.21 -12.00 -18.05
CA ALA A 79 -12.70 -13.21 -18.69
C ALA A 79 -13.49 -12.87 -19.96
N VAL A 80 -14.39 -11.89 -19.87
CA VAL A 80 -15.16 -11.39 -21.01
C VAL A 80 -14.24 -10.82 -22.10
N ALA A 81 -13.20 -10.06 -21.72
CA ALA A 81 -12.25 -9.49 -22.68
C ALA A 81 -11.47 -10.55 -23.45
N LEU A 82 -11.21 -11.71 -22.83
CA LEU A 82 -10.57 -12.86 -23.47
C LEU A 82 -11.54 -13.84 -24.14
N GLY A 83 -12.85 -13.61 -24.03
CA GLY A 83 -13.87 -14.55 -24.54
C GLY A 83 -13.93 -15.86 -23.76
N LEU A 84 -13.51 -15.85 -22.49
CA LEU A 84 -13.64 -16.94 -21.53
C LEU A 84 -14.99 -16.83 -20.80
N ASP A 85 -15.40 -17.92 -20.14
CA ASP A 85 -16.54 -17.91 -19.23
C ASP A 85 -16.11 -17.23 -17.91
N PRO A 86 -16.79 -16.14 -17.47
CA PRO A 86 -16.52 -15.53 -16.17
C PRO A 86 -16.59 -16.50 -15.00
N ALA A 87 -17.42 -17.55 -15.09
CA ALA A 87 -17.50 -18.56 -14.03
C ALA A 87 -16.20 -19.36 -13.84
N ASP A 88 -15.35 -19.43 -14.87
CA ASP A 88 -14.11 -20.22 -14.87
C ASP A 88 -12.88 -19.40 -14.45
N VAL A 89 -13.00 -18.07 -14.37
CA VAL A 89 -11.88 -17.16 -14.09
C VAL A 89 -12.15 -16.40 -12.81
N ASN A 90 -11.51 -16.82 -11.71
CA ASN A 90 -11.72 -16.25 -10.39
C ASN A 90 -10.39 -15.89 -9.73
N TYR A 91 -10.46 -15.15 -8.63
CA TYR A 91 -9.28 -14.86 -7.83
C TYR A 91 -8.62 -16.14 -7.30
N GLU A 92 -7.31 -16.25 -7.51
CA GLU A 92 -6.47 -17.29 -6.93
C GLU A 92 -5.75 -16.79 -5.69
N THR A 93 -5.35 -17.71 -4.82
CA THR A 93 -4.54 -17.36 -3.64
C THR A 93 -3.27 -16.64 -4.07
N ASN A 94 -3.03 -15.45 -3.53
CA ASN A 94 -1.90 -14.61 -3.94
C ASN A 94 -0.54 -15.11 -3.39
N ILE A 95 0.53 -14.40 -3.76
CA ILE A 95 1.91 -14.61 -3.30
C ILE A 95 2.09 -14.58 -1.76
N LEU A 96 1.10 -14.09 -1.00
CA LEU A 96 1.09 -14.10 0.46
C LEU A 96 0.31 -15.28 1.05
N GLY A 97 -0.25 -16.16 0.21
CA GLY A 97 -1.09 -17.26 0.66
C GLY A 97 -2.49 -16.83 1.08
N LEU A 98 -2.97 -15.66 0.64
CA LEU A 98 -4.28 -15.13 1.01
C LEU A 98 -5.31 -15.41 -0.09
N ASP A 99 -6.41 -16.08 0.28
CA ASP A 99 -7.59 -16.22 -0.57
C ASP A 99 -8.39 -14.91 -0.64
N ALA A 100 -9.38 -14.81 -1.53
CA ALA A 100 -10.15 -13.58 -1.73
C ALA A 100 -10.79 -13.03 -0.42
N PRO A 101 -11.47 -13.86 0.40
CA PRO A 101 -12.01 -13.39 1.67
C PRO A 101 -10.94 -12.87 2.64
N THR A 102 -9.81 -13.57 2.76
CA THR A 102 -8.74 -13.19 3.68
C THR A 102 -8.02 -11.94 3.19
N PHE A 103 -7.69 -11.87 1.90
CA PHE A 103 -7.02 -10.71 1.30
C PHE A 103 -7.87 -9.44 1.44
N THR A 104 -9.15 -9.51 1.10
CA THR A 104 -10.06 -8.35 1.21
C THR A 104 -10.35 -7.99 2.67
N THR A 105 -10.26 -8.93 3.61
CA THR A 105 -10.26 -8.64 5.04
C THR A 105 -9.04 -7.83 5.44
N VAL A 106 -7.85 -8.20 4.95
CA VAL A 106 -6.61 -7.43 5.16
C VAL A 106 -6.76 -6.00 4.64
N LEU A 107 -7.27 -5.84 3.42
CA LEU A 107 -7.46 -4.52 2.80
C LEU A 107 -8.54 -3.68 3.49
N ALA A 108 -9.62 -4.27 3.98
CA ALA A 108 -10.69 -3.52 4.63
C ALA A 108 -10.33 -3.13 6.07
N GLN A 109 -9.81 -4.06 6.86
CA GLN A 109 -9.70 -3.92 8.31
C GLN A 109 -8.29 -3.58 8.80
N PHE A 110 -7.26 -3.81 7.99
CA PHE A 110 -5.87 -3.58 8.38
C PHE A 110 -5.17 -2.53 7.50
N ASP A 111 -5.94 -1.77 6.72
CA ASP A 111 -5.48 -0.59 5.98
C ASP A 111 -5.20 0.59 6.91
N ALA A 112 -4.13 0.47 7.67
CA ALA A 112 -3.60 1.49 8.57
C ALA A 112 -2.07 1.47 8.56
N LEU A 113 -1.45 2.59 8.91
CA LEU A 113 0.01 2.65 9.09
C LEU A 113 0.40 1.81 10.31
N GLN A 114 1.08 0.68 10.07
CA GLN A 114 1.63 -0.14 11.12
C GLN A 114 2.96 0.46 11.60
N VAL A 115 3.16 0.51 12.92
CA VAL A 115 4.40 1.02 13.51
C VAL A 115 5.14 -0.16 14.14
N ALA A 116 6.31 -0.46 13.59
CA ALA A 116 7.19 -1.52 14.10
C ALA A 116 8.65 -1.02 14.07
N PRO A 117 9.15 -0.40 15.16
CA PRO A 117 10.42 0.34 15.14
C PRO A 117 11.66 -0.48 14.75
N ASN A 118 11.62 -1.79 15.00
CA ASN A 118 12.74 -2.71 14.77
C ASN A 118 12.41 -3.81 13.73
N ALA A 119 11.20 -3.77 13.13
CA ALA A 119 10.85 -4.73 12.09
C ALA A 119 11.27 -4.19 10.72
N GLN A 120 11.39 -5.10 9.75
CA GLN A 120 11.61 -4.72 8.37
C GLN A 120 10.44 -3.87 7.86
N THR A 121 10.75 -2.73 7.25
CA THR A 121 9.78 -1.88 6.55
C THR A 121 9.90 -2.16 5.05
N THR A 122 8.93 -2.87 4.49
CA THR A 122 8.88 -3.18 3.05
C THR A 122 7.45 -3.36 2.59
N TYR A 123 7.21 -3.06 1.32
CA TYR A 123 5.94 -3.35 0.67
C TYR A 123 5.79 -4.84 0.41
N PHE A 124 6.86 -5.50 -0.06
CA PHE A 124 6.97 -6.94 -0.16
C PHE A 124 8.44 -7.37 -0.31
N ASP A 125 8.88 -8.33 0.49
CA ASP A 125 10.18 -8.98 0.37
C ASP A 125 10.00 -10.47 0.02
N PRO A 126 10.34 -10.89 -1.21
CA PRO A 126 10.18 -12.29 -1.63
C PRO A 126 11.09 -13.28 -0.88
N ALA A 127 12.20 -12.82 -0.28
CA ALA A 127 13.11 -13.69 0.44
C ALA A 127 12.60 -14.04 1.85
N THR A 128 11.83 -13.14 2.46
CA THR A 128 11.31 -13.31 3.83
C THR A 128 9.81 -13.49 3.91
N GLY A 129 9.06 -13.15 2.85
CA GLY A 129 7.60 -13.14 2.82
C GLY A 129 6.96 -11.99 3.61
N VAL A 130 7.77 -11.06 4.13
CA VAL A 130 7.25 -9.87 4.83
C VAL A 130 6.60 -8.94 3.81
N ALA A 131 5.38 -8.50 4.10
CA ALA A 131 4.60 -7.65 3.19
C ALA A 131 3.81 -6.59 3.95
N LEU A 132 3.48 -5.49 3.27
CA LEU A 132 2.56 -4.45 3.72
C LEU A 132 2.93 -3.80 5.07
N THR A 133 4.22 -3.80 5.43
CA THR A 133 4.75 -3.18 6.67
C THR A 133 5.20 -1.74 6.46
N GLY A 134 5.00 -1.20 5.25
CA GLY A 134 5.41 0.13 4.83
C GLY A 134 5.94 0.06 3.40
N ARG A 135 6.97 0.85 3.10
CA ARG A 135 7.74 0.72 1.85
C ARG A 135 9.15 1.26 2.03
N THR A 136 10.11 0.67 1.32
CA THR A 136 11.41 1.27 1.06
C THR A 136 11.32 2.27 -0.10
N LEU A 137 12.41 2.98 -0.40
CA LEU A 137 12.46 3.87 -1.56
C LEU A 137 12.50 3.13 -2.89
N SER A 138 13.03 1.90 -2.89
CA SER A 138 13.15 1.05 -4.08
C SER A 138 11.95 0.12 -4.29
N ASP A 139 10.98 0.10 -3.38
CA ASP A 139 9.82 -0.77 -3.52
C ASP A 139 8.90 -0.24 -4.62
N ASP A 140 8.65 -1.10 -5.62
CA ASP A 140 7.63 -0.87 -6.63
C ASP A 140 6.25 -1.24 -6.06
N VAL A 141 5.60 -0.25 -5.47
CA VAL A 141 4.32 -0.43 -4.79
C VAL A 141 3.22 -0.85 -5.77
N ILE A 142 3.26 -0.38 -7.02
CA ILE A 142 2.18 -0.61 -7.97
C ILE A 142 2.29 -2.03 -8.55
N ASP A 143 3.46 -2.42 -9.02
CA ASP A 143 3.67 -3.77 -9.57
C ASP A 143 3.36 -4.85 -8.53
N ILE A 144 3.85 -4.68 -7.29
CA ILE A 144 3.51 -5.62 -6.20
C ILE A 144 2.00 -5.61 -5.89
N SER A 145 1.33 -4.44 -5.91
CA SER A 145 -0.12 -4.38 -5.70
C SER A 145 -0.87 -5.16 -6.78
N LEU A 146 -0.46 -5.01 -8.04
CA LEU A 146 -1.06 -5.71 -9.17
C LEU A 146 -0.77 -7.20 -9.13
N ILE A 147 0.43 -7.62 -8.72
CA ILE A 147 0.77 -9.03 -8.46
C ILE A 147 -0.13 -9.63 -7.37
N LEU A 148 -0.39 -8.90 -6.27
CA LEU A 148 -1.29 -9.37 -5.20
C LEU A 148 -2.74 -9.56 -5.66
N ILE A 149 -3.15 -8.84 -6.70
CA ILE A 149 -4.50 -8.88 -7.27
C ILE A 149 -4.61 -9.94 -8.38
N PHE A 150 -3.67 -9.98 -9.32
CA PHE A 150 -3.76 -10.77 -10.55
C PHE A 150 -2.70 -11.87 -10.67
N GLY A 151 -1.54 -11.72 -10.03
CA GLY A 151 -0.36 -12.55 -10.28
C GLY A 151 -0.44 -13.99 -9.77
N GLY A 152 -1.46 -14.35 -9.00
CA GLY A 152 -1.58 -15.68 -8.40
C GLY A 152 -0.57 -15.92 -7.27
N GLY A 153 -0.32 -17.20 -6.97
CA GLY A 153 0.44 -17.62 -5.78
C GLY A 153 1.90 -18.01 -6.00
N ASP A 154 2.33 -18.18 -7.25
CA ASP A 154 3.67 -18.67 -7.59
C ASP A 154 4.55 -17.55 -8.15
N LEU A 155 5.50 -17.08 -7.33
CA LEU A 155 6.49 -16.07 -7.73
C LEU A 155 7.36 -16.49 -8.92
N ALA A 156 7.52 -17.78 -9.18
CA ALA A 156 8.29 -18.27 -10.32
C ALA A 156 7.46 -18.39 -11.60
N ASN A 157 6.13 -18.31 -11.48
CA ASN A 157 5.18 -18.49 -12.58
C ASN A 157 3.93 -17.63 -12.34
N LEU A 158 4.13 -16.32 -12.39
CA LEU A 158 3.07 -15.35 -12.16
C LEU A 158 2.10 -15.35 -13.35
N ASN A 159 0.81 -15.27 -13.04
CA ASN A 159 -0.21 -15.07 -14.06
C ASN A 159 -0.11 -13.63 -14.62
N PHE A 160 -0.51 -13.43 -15.88
CA PHE A 160 -0.62 -12.10 -16.51
C PHE A 160 0.69 -11.28 -16.57
N ASP A 161 1.83 -11.96 -16.73
CA ASP A 161 3.17 -11.36 -16.88
C ASP A 161 3.51 -10.95 -18.33
N GLY A 162 2.56 -11.12 -19.26
CA GLY A 162 2.75 -10.86 -20.68
C GLY A 162 3.58 -11.92 -21.43
N VAL A 163 3.83 -13.09 -20.82
CA VAL A 163 4.61 -14.19 -21.40
C VAL A 163 3.72 -15.43 -21.62
N PRO A 164 3.72 -16.03 -22.83
CA PRO A 164 4.41 -15.61 -24.05
C PRO A 164 3.86 -14.30 -24.63
N MET A 165 4.68 -13.62 -25.43
CA MET A 165 4.34 -12.34 -26.05
C MET A 165 2.98 -12.39 -26.76
N GLY A 166 2.04 -11.58 -26.28
CA GLY A 166 0.64 -11.59 -26.71
C GLY A 166 -0.34 -11.89 -25.58
N GLU A 167 0.15 -12.44 -24.47
CA GLU A 167 -0.62 -12.54 -23.23
C GLU A 167 -0.83 -11.16 -22.57
N PRO A 168 -1.91 -10.98 -21.80
CA PRO A 168 -2.17 -9.76 -21.05
C PRO A 168 -1.08 -9.47 -20.01
N LEU A 169 -0.63 -8.22 -19.93
CA LEU A 169 0.24 -7.72 -18.86
C LEU A 169 -0.61 -6.91 -17.88
N LEU A 170 -1.05 -7.54 -16.79
CA LEU A 170 -1.87 -6.89 -15.75
C LEU A 170 -1.12 -6.69 -14.44
N ILE A 171 0.06 -7.30 -14.29
CA ILE A 171 0.86 -7.25 -13.06
C ILE A 171 1.91 -6.13 -13.04
N SER A 172 1.98 -5.31 -14.08
CA SER A 172 2.91 -4.17 -14.15
C SER A 172 2.26 -2.95 -14.75
N ASP A 173 2.57 -1.77 -14.21
CA ASP A 173 2.18 -0.48 -14.79
C ASP A 173 3.21 0.07 -15.80
N GLY A 174 4.35 -0.61 -15.95
CA GLY A 174 5.43 -0.24 -16.84
C GLY A 174 6.25 0.98 -16.38
N VAL A 175 6.14 1.38 -15.10
CA VAL A 175 6.84 2.52 -14.52
C VAL A 175 7.75 2.07 -13.39
N ASP A 176 9.03 1.94 -13.69
CA ASP A 176 10.04 1.57 -12.70
C ASP A 176 10.68 2.80 -12.00
N ALA A 177 11.64 2.51 -11.12
CA ALA A 177 12.47 3.53 -10.49
C ALA A 177 13.34 4.33 -11.48
N GLY A 178 13.45 3.91 -12.74
CA GLY A 178 14.34 4.46 -13.73
C GLY A 178 15.80 4.28 -13.34
N ASP A 179 16.59 5.33 -13.53
CA ASP A 179 18.00 5.40 -13.19
C ASP A 179 18.28 6.10 -11.84
N ARG A 180 17.25 6.24 -10.99
CA ARG A 180 17.39 6.86 -9.67
C ARG A 180 18.24 5.98 -8.76
N ASP A 181 19.31 6.56 -8.22
CA ASP A 181 20.16 5.91 -7.22
C ASP A 181 19.77 6.35 -5.80
N PHE A 182 19.09 5.45 -5.09
CA PHE A 182 18.66 5.67 -3.70
C PHE A 182 19.80 5.58 -2.67
N SER A 183 21.02 5.23 -3.08
CA SER A 183 22.20 5.27 -2.22
C SER A 183 22.80 6.68 -2.08
N LEU A 184 22.42 7.61 -2.97
CA LEU A 184 22.86 9.01 -2.94
C LEU A 184 22.11 9.83 -1.88
N SER A 185 22.58 11.04 -1.58
CA SER A 185 21.85 11.97 -0.71
C SER A 185 20.63 12.56 -1.41
N PHE A 186 19.52 12.71 -0.69
CA PHE A 186 18.34 13.43 -1.18
C PHE A 186 18.69 14.85 -1.71
N PRO A 187 18.11 15.31 -2.83
CA PRO A 187 17.02 14.69 -3.61
C PRO A 187 17.49 13.57 -4.54
N TYR A 188 16.74 12.46 -4.56
CA TYR A 188 16.95 11.34 -5.49
C TYR A 188 16.45 11.74 -6.88
N MET A 189 17.35 12.26 -7.71
CA MET A 189 17.03 12.66 -9.07
C MET A 189 17.45 11.58 -10.07
N SER A 190 16.60 11.34 -11.06
CA SER A 190 17.02 10.66 -12.28
C SER A 190 18.09 11.51 -12.99
N THR A 191 18.90 10.90 -13.84
CA THR A 191 19.68 11.73 -14.75
C THR A 191 18.72 12.48 -15.69
N VAL A 192 19.12 13.68 -16.11
CA VAL A 192 18.34 14.43 -17.11
C VAL A 192 18.35 13.60 -18.40
N ASN A 193 17.19 13.07 -18.78
CA ASN A 193 17.00 12.21 -19.94
C ASN A 193 17.69 12.75 -21.21
N GLN A 194 18.44 11.88 -21.87
CA GLN A 194 18.65 11.93 -23.33
C GLN A 194 17.45 11.32 -24.04
#